data_AF-A0A4R7ZAP9-F1
#
_entry.id   AF-A0A4R7ZAP9-F1
#
_cell.length_a   1.000
_cell.length_b   1.000
_cell.length_c   1.000
_cell.angle_alpha   90.00
_cell.angle_beta   90.00
_cell.angle_gamma   90.00
#
_symmetry.space_group_name_H-M   'P 1'
#
loop_
_entity.id
_entity.type
_entity.pdbx_description
1 polymer ?
#
loop_
_entity_poly.entity_id
_entity_poly.type
_entity_poly.pdbx_seq_one_letter_code
_entity_poly.pdbx_strand_id
1 'polypeptide(L)'
;MNRNEILKLAIKTWGVDAQTNCAMEELAELIQAISKFKRGYDNKEDIIDEIVDVQIMIDQIKLICDIDDTMLEKRATYKLQRIKNRLEE
;
A
#
# COMPACT_ATOMS: atom_id res chain seq x y z
N MET A 1 -12.86 7.43 -16.51
CA MET A 1 -11.48 7.71 -16.09
C MET A 1 -10.84 6.40 -15.69
N ASN A 2 -9.59 6.15 -16.09
CA ASN A 2 -8.81 5.01 -15.62
C ASN A 2 -8.21 5.28 -14.22
N ARG A 3 -7.66 4.25 -13.58
CA ARG A 3 -7.07 4.34 -12.23
C ARG A 3 -6.08 5.51 -12.10
N ASN A 4 -5.14 5.62 -13.02
CA ASN A 4 -4.12 6.68 -12.99
C ASN A 4 -4.72 8.09 -13.15
N GLU A 5 -5.72 8.25 -14.02
CA GLU A 5 -6.45 9.52 -14.19
C GLU A 5 -7.16 9.95 -12.90
N ILE A 6 -7.77 9.00 -12.17
CA ILE A 6 -8.44 9.27 -10.89
C ILE A 6 -7.43 9.73 -9.84
N LEU A 7 -6.31 9.00 -9.68
CA LEU A 7 -5.29 9.32 -8.70
C LEU A 7 -4.58 10.66 -8.99
N LYS A 8 -4.36 10.99 -10.27
CA LYS A 8 -3.85 12.31 -10.67
C LYS A 8 -4.84 13.42 -10.36
N LEU A 9 -6.13 13.19 -10.59
CA LEU A 9 -7.16 14.15 -10.23
C LEU A 9 -7.25 14.36 -8.72
N ALA A 10 -7.10 13.29 -7.92
CA ALA A 10 -7.09 13.36 -6.46
C ALA A 10 -5.96 14.28 -5.96
N ILE A 11 -4.72 14.09 -6.43
CA ILE A 11 -3.59 15.00 -6.11
C ILE A 11 -3.92 16.43 -6.52
N LYS A 12 -4.44 16.63 -7.75
CA LYS A 12 -4.75 17.96 -8.25
C LYS A 12 -5.83 18.67 -7.42
N THR A 13 -6.79 17.91 -6.91
CA THR A 13 -7.96 18.45 -6.20
C THR A 13 -7.66 18.72 -4.73
N TRP A 14 -6.95 17.81 -4.06
CA TRP A 14 -6.74 17.87 -2.60
C TRP A 14 -5.30 18.13 -2.18
N GLY A 15 -4.34 18.08 -3.10
CA GLY A 15 -2.93 18.34 -2.84
C GLY A 15 -2.19 17.12 -2.29
N VAL A 16 -0.85 17.19 -2.34
CA VAL A 16 0.05 16.11 -1.92
C VAL A 16 -0.12 15.80 -0.43
N ASP A 17 -0.14 16.82 0.43
CA ASP A 17 -0.21 16.64 1.89
C ASP A 17 -1.45 15.85 2.32
N ALA A 18 -2.62 16.16 1.75
CA ALA A 18 -3.85 15.43 2.04
C ALA A 18 -3.76 13.97 1.59
N GLN A 19 -3.19 13.70 0.42
CA GLN A 19 -3.02 12.34 -0.09
C GLN A 19 -1.99 11.54 0.72
N THR A 20 -0.91 12.16 1.19
CA THR A 20 0.05 11.49 2.07
C THR A 20 -0.52 11.21 3.45
N ASN A 21 -1.34 12.11 3.99
CA ASN A 21 -2.04 11.87 5.26
C ASN A 21 -3.03 10.70 5.13
N CYS A 22 -3.85 10.68 4.06
CA CYS A 22 -4.74 9.57 3.77
C CYS A 22 -3.95 8.25 3.66
N ALA A 23 -2.80 8.23 2.98
CA ALA A 23 -1.98 7.03 2.89
C ALA A 23 -1.49 6.52 4.26
N MET A 24 -1.22 7.43 5.21
CA MET A 24 -0.87 7.07 6.58
C MET A 24 -2.07 6.52 7.36
N GLU A 25 -3.27 7.06 7.12
CA GLU A 25 -4.53 6.62 7.73
C GLU A 25 -4.87 5.18 7.29
N GLU A 26 -4.92 4.91 5.99
CA GLU A 26 -5.21 3.55 5.46
C GLU A 26 -4.19 2.51 5.97
N LEU A 27 -2.91 2.88 6.06
CA LEU A 27 -1.89 2.01 6.63
C LEU A 27 -2.14 1.73 8.12
N ALA A 28 -2.65 2.70 8.88
CA ALA A 28 -2.99 2.53 10.28
C ALA A 28 -4.25 1.66 10.45
N GLU A 29 -5.23 1.78 9.57
CA GLU A 29 -6.43 0.96 9.55
C GLU A 29 -6.12 -0.50 9.20
N LEU A 30 -5.26 -0.76 8.21
CA LEU A 30 -4.74 -2.11 7.96
C LEU A 30 -3.99 -2.69 9.18
N ILE A 31 -3.16 -1.89 9.86
CA ILE A 31 -2.51 -2.32 11.11
C ILE A 31 -3.55 -2.72 12.16
N GLN A 32 -4.64 -1.96 12.28
CA GLN A 32 -5.72 -2.25 13.21
C GLN A 32 -6.45 -3.54 12.83
N ALA A 33 -6.80 -3.74 11.56
CA ALA A 33 -7.46 -4.94 11.06
C ALA A 33 -6.61 -6.20 11.29
N ILE A 34 -5.29 -6.13 11.05
CA ILE A 34 -4.35 -7.21 11.36
C ILE A 34 -4.28 -7.47 12.88
N SER A 35 -4.32 -6.43 13.71
CA SER A 35 -4.32 -6.56 15.17
C SER A 35 -5.58 -7.28 15.69
N LYS A 36 -6.75 -7.00 15.11
CA LYS A 36 -8.00 -7.73 15.40
C LYS A 36 -7.86 -9.20 14.99
N PHE A 37 -7.42 -9.48 13.76
CA PHE A 37 -7.22 -10.84 13.28
C PHE A 37 -6.29 -11.65 14.20
N LYS A 38 -5.17 -11.04 14.62
CA LYS A 38 -4.22 -11.64 15.57
C LYS A 38 -4.86 -12.03 16.92
N ARG A 39 -5.92 -11.32 17.34
CA ARG A 39 -6.67 -11.61 18.57
C ARG A 39 -7.78 -12.65 18.38
N GLY A 40 -7.88 -13.26 17.19
CA GLY A 40 -8.84 -14.33 16.89
C GLY A 40 -10.21 -13.83 16.43
N TYR A 41 -10.32 -12.57 16.00
CA TYR A 41 -11.56 -12.04 15.42
C TYR A 41 -11.73 -12.58 13.99
N ASP A 42 -12.98 -12.86 13.61
CA ASP A 42 -13.34 -13.18 12.23
C ASP A 42 -13.63 -11.88 11.46
N ASN A 43 -12.56 -11.20 11.05
CA ASN A 43 -12.60 -9.91 10.34
C ASN A 43 -11.88 -9.97 8.98
N LYS A 44 -12.02 -11.08 8.26
CA LYS A 44 -11.32 -11.26 6.98
C LYS A 44 -11.72 -10.21 5.93
N GLU A 45 -13.01 -9.87 5.84
CA GLU A 45 -13.50 -8.86 4.89
C GLU A 45 -12.93 -7.47 5.22
N ASP A 46 -12.89 -7.10 6.51
CA ASP A 46 -12.20 -5.89 7.02
C ASP A 46 -10.77 -5.84 6.48
N ILE A 47 -9.99 -6.92 6.64
CA ILE A 47 -8.61 -6.98 6.12
C ILE A 47 -8.55 -6.82 4.59
N ILE A 48 -9.51 -7.38 3.85
CA ILE A 48 -9.52 -7.28 2.38
C ILE A 48 -9.71 -5.82 1.96
N ASP A 49 -10.70 -5.14 2.55
CA ASP A 49 -10.99 -3.73 2.25
C ASP A 49 -9.75 -2.86 2.55
N GLU A 50 -9.17 -3.01 3.74
CA GLU A 50 -7.98 -2.24 4.14
C GLU A 50 -6.75 -2.53 3.26
N ILE A 51 -6.60 -3.75 2.73
CA ILE A 51 -5.55 -4.06 1.76
C ILE A 51 -5.79 -3.32 0.44
N VAL A 52 -7.05 -3.27 -0.02
CA VAL A 52 -7.42 -2.58 -1.27
C VAL A 52 -7.15 -1.09 -1.14
N ASP A 53 -7.52 -0.49 0.00
CA ASP A 53 -7.30 0.93 0.27
C ASP A 53 -5.81 1.27 0.36
N VAL A 54 -5.03 0.45 1.07
CA VAL A 54 -3.56 0.58 1.08
C VAL A 54 -2.95 0.42 -0.32
N GLN A 55 -3.44 -0.50 -1.15
CA GLN A 55 -2.93 -0.64 -2.53
C GLN A 55 -3.23 0.60 -3.39
N ILE A 56 -4.40 1.21 -3.23
CA ILE A 56 -4.74 2.49 -3.86
C ILE A 56 -3.79 3.59 -3.41
N MET A 57 -3.55 3.69 -2.10
CA MET A 57 -2.67 4.71 -1.57
C MET A 57 -1.19 4.49 -1.90
N ILE A 58 -0.74 3.24 -2.04
CA ILE A 58 0.60 2.95 -2.58
C ILE A 58 0.75 3.47 -4.01
N ASP A 59 -0.25 3.28 -4.87
CA ASP A 59 -0.22 3.85 -6.23
C ASP A 59 -0.25 5.39 -6.19
N GLN A 60 -0.98 5.98 -5.25
CA GLN A 60 -1.00 7.42 -5.04
C GLN A 60 0.40 7.96 -4.66
N ILE A 61 1.10 7.26 -3.75
CA ILE A 61 2.46 7.59 -3.32
C ILE A 61 3.47 7.40 -4.45
N LYS A 62 3.33 6.33 -5.26
CA LYS A 62 4.17 6.13 -6.46
C LYS A 62 4.09 7.32 -7.40
N LEU A 63 2.89 7.85 -7.64
CA LEU A 63 2.70 9.03 -8.49
C LEU A 63 3.30 10.30 -7.87
N ILE A 64 3.15 10.50 -6.56
CA ILE A 64 3.71 11.66 -5.84
C ILE A 64 5.26 11.65 -5.90
N CYS A 65 5.87 10.47 -5.77
CA CYS A 65 7.31 10.30 -5.71
C CYS A 65 7.97 10.01 -7.08
N ASP A 66 7.21 10.01 -8.17
CA ASP A 66 7.66 9.64 -9.51
C ASP A 66 8.37 8.27 -9.57
N ILE A 67 7.75 7.27 -8.93
CA ILE A 67 8.28 5.90 -8.82
C ILE A 67 7.59 5.01 -9.86
N ASP A 68 8.39 4.40 -10.72
CA ASP A 68 7.93 3.36 -11.64
C ASP A 68 7.96 1.95 -11.04
N ASP A 69 7.15 1.05 -11.60
CA ASP A 69 7.03 -0.33 -11.14
C ASP A 69 8.29 -1.17 -11.35
N THR A 70 9.09 -0.87 -12.38
CA THR A 70 10.33 -1.62 -12.66
C THR A 70 11.37 -1.41 -11.55
N MET A 71 11.45 -0.19 -10.99
CA MET A 71 12.30 0.11 -9.83
C MET A 71 11.85 -0.66 -8.58
N LEU A 72 10.54 -0.79 -8.36
CA LEU A 72 9.97 -1.53 -7.23
C LEU A 72 10.21 -3.03 -7.37
N GLU A 73 9.92 -3.61 -8.53
CA GLU A 73 10.11 -5.04 -8.82
C GLU A 73 11.55 -5.49 -8.63
N LYS A 74 12.51 -4.69 -9.12
CA LYS A 74 13.94 -4.97 -8.93
C LYS A 74 14.31 -5.02 -7.43
N ARG A 75 13.81 -4.07 -6.63
CA ARG A 75 14.05 -4.03 -5.18
C ARG A 75 13.33 -5.16 -4.44
N ALA A 76 12.11 -5.50 -4.85
CA ALA A 76 11.34 -6.59 -4.28
C ALA A 76 12.03 -7.94 -4.52
N THR A 77 12.45 -8.21 -5.76
CA THR A 77 13.18 -9.43 -6.15
C THR A 77 14.43 -9.62 -5.28
N TYR A 78 15.24 -8.57 -5.11
CA TYR A 78 16.43 -8.64 -4.27
C TYR A 78 16.10 -8.95 -2.80
N LYS A 79 15.07 -8.31 -2.23
CA LYS A 79 14.64 -8.58 -0.85
C LYS A 79 14.09 -10.00 -0.67
N LEU A 80 13.30 -10.48 -1.63
CA LEU A 80 12.77 -11.85 -1.61
C LEU A 80 13.89 -12.89 -1.72
N GLN A 81 14.90 -12.66 -2.57
CA GLN A 81 16.07 -13.54 -2.64
C GLN A 81 16.81 -13.61 -1.31
N ARG A 82 16.93 -12.49 -0.57
CA ARG A 82 17.54 -12.49 0.77
C ARG A 82 16.73 -13.31 1.78
N ILE A 83 15.40 -13.24 1.70
CA ILE A 83 14.53 -14.06 2.56
C ILE A 83 14.71 -15.54 2.20
N LYS A 84 14.70 -15.88 0.91
CA LYS A 84 14.92 -17.25 0.43
C LYS A 84 16.24 -17.83 0.95
N ASN A 85 17.34 -17.09 0.81
CA ASN A 85 18.65 -17.56 1.28
C ASN A 85 18.65 -17.87 2.79
N ARG A 86 18.00 -17.04 3.62
CA ARG A 86 17.89 -17.26 5.08
C ARG A 86 17.05 -18.48 5.46
N LEU A 87 16.15 -18.92 4.58
CA LEU A 87 15.34 -20.12 4.79
C LEU A 87 16.10 -21.40 4.37
N GLU A 88 17.17 -21.25 3.58
CA GLU A 88 18.02 -22.35 3.07
C GLU A 88 19.30 -22.55 3.92
N GLU A 89 19.56 -21.65 4.88
CA GLU A 89 20.59 -21.76 5.94
C GLU A 89 20.08 -22.60 7.12
#